data_AF-A0A659SE02-F1
#
_entry.id   AF-A0A659SE02-F1
#
_cell.length_a   1.000
_cell.length_b   1.000
_cell.length_c   1.000
_cell.angle_alpha   90.00
_cell.angle_beta   90.00
_cell.angle_gamma   90.00
#
_symmetry.space_group_name_H-M   'P 1'
#
loop_
_entity.id
_entity.type
_entity.pdbx_description
1 polymer ?
#
loop_
_entity_poly.entity_id
_entity_poly.type
_entity_poly.pdbx_seq_one_letter_code
_entity_poly.pdbx_strand_id
1 'polypeptide(L)' 'MNNIQLAHGSGGQAMQQLINSLFMEAFANPWLAEQEDQARLELAQLTAEGDRLAFSPVGFVMDRRFFRGGNFGKVA' A
#
# COMPACT_ATOMS: atom_id res chain seq x y z
N MET A 1 11.28 -14.38 -3.30
CA MET A 1 10.81 -14.22 -4.70
C MET A 1 11.72 -13.19 -5.36
N ASN A 2 12.52 -13.54 -6.37
CA ASN A 2 13.58 -12.64 -6.87
C ASN A 2 13.21 -11.88 -8.16
N ASN A 3 12.12 -12.26 -8.84
CA ASN A 3 11.65 -11.62 -10.08
C ASN A 3 10.14 -11.44 -10.06
N ILE A 4 9.67 -10.31 -10.60
CA ILE A 4 8.26 -10.05 -10.88
C ILE A 4 7.93 -10.61 -12.27
N GLN A 5 6.79 -11.28 -12.39
CA GLN A 5 6.28 -11.90 -13.62
C GLN A 5 4.91 -11.31 -13.97
N LEU A 6 4.50 -11.43 -15.23
CA LEU A 6 3.17 -10.98 -15.67
C LEU A 6 2.02 -11.65 -14.88
N ALA A 7 2.22 -12.90 -14.46
CA ALA A 7 1.25 -13.63 -13.63
C ALA A 7 1.00 -12.95 -12.27
N HIS A 8 1.94 -12.16 -11.74
CA HIS A 8 1.72 -11.41 -10.52
C HIS A 8 0.80 -10.20 -10.70
N GLY A 9 0.48 -9.81 -11.93
CA GLY A 9 -0.44 -8.72 -12.26
C GLY A 9 -1.76 -9.18 -12.88
N SER A 10 -2.04 -10.48 -12.93
CA SER A 10 -3.22 -11.02 -13.64
C SER A 10 -4.47 -11.18 -12.76
N GLY A 11 -4.42 -10.84 -11.48
CA GLY A 11 -5.55 -11.02 -10.56
C GLY A 11 -5.66 -12.42 -9.94
N GLY A 12 -4.81 -13.38 -10.33
CA GLY A 12 -4.90 -14.78 -9.90
C GLY A 12 -4.07 -15.13 -8.66
N GLN A 13 -3.89 -16.44 -8.43
CA GLN A 13 -3.16 -16.98 -7.28
C GLN A 13 -1.75 -16.43 -7.12
N ALA A 14 -1.02 -16.22 -8.22
CA ALA A 14 0.34 -15.70 -8.19
C ALA A 14 0.39 -14.24 -7.67
N MET A 15 -0.63 -13.43 -7.98
CA MET A 15 -0.81 -12.10 -7.39
C MET A 15 -1.10 -12.20 -5.89
N GLN A 16 -2.05 -13.05 -5.49
CA GLN A 16 -2.41 -13.23 -4.09
C GLN A 16 -1.22 -13.70 -3.23
N GLN A 17 -0.40 -14.62 -3.75
CA GLN A 17 0.82 -15.08 -3.09
C GLN A 17 1.82 -13.94 -2.90
N LEU A 18 1.99 -13.08 -3.90
CA LEU A 18 2.83 -11.89 -3.77
C LEU A 18 2.28 -10.90 -2.75
N ILE A 19 0.96 -10.65 -2.75
CA ILE A 19 0.29 -9.80 -1.76
C ILE A 19 0.55 -10.33 -0.34
N ASN A 20 0.30 -11.61 -0.12
CA ASN A 20 0.44 -12.25 1.20
C ASN A 20 1.90 -12.27 1.69
N SER A 21 2.85 -12.64 0.83
CA SER A 21 4.25 -12.84 1.25
C SER A 21 5.09 -11.57 1.34
N LEU A 22 4.62 -10.45 0.77
CA LEU A 22 5.37 -9.20 0.76
C LEU A 22 4.61 -8.07 1.44
N PHE A 23 3.38 -7.81 1.00
CA PHE A 23 2.63 -6.64 1.44
C PHE A 23 1.91 -6.87 2.77
N MET A 24 1.25 -8.01 2.94
CA MET A 24 0.57 -8.35 4.21
C MET A 24 1.58 -8.47 5.36
N GLU A 25 2.77 -9.00 5.10
CA GLU A 25 3.85 -9.09 6.10
C GLU A 25 4.42 -7.71 6.44
N ALA A 26 4.77 -6.90 5.44
CA ALA A 26 5.42 -5.60 5.66
C ALA A 26 4.48 -4.53 6.25
N PHE A 27 3.19 -4.59 5.94
CA PHE A 27 2.20 -3.57 6.32
C PHE A 27 1.10 -4.11 7.25
N ALA A 28 1.35 -5.23 7.94
CA ALA A 28 0.36 -5.91 8.78
C ALA A 28 -0.40 -4.95 9.71
N ASN A 29 -1.71 -4.82 9.50
CA ASN A 29 -2.61 -4.02 10.33
C ASN A 29 -4.06 -4.54 10.21
N PRO A 30 -4.96 -4.20 11.15
CA PRO A 30 -6.33 -4.70 11.15
C PRO A 30 -7.13 -4.34 9.89
N TRP A 31 -6.94 -3.15 9.33
CA TRP A 31 -7.68 -2.68 8.16
C TRP A 31 -7.28 -3.44 6.89
N LEU A 32 -5.98 -3.72 6.73
CA LEU A 32 -5.47 -4.50 5.61
C LEU A 32 -5.82 -5.99 5.74
N ALA A 33 -5.92 -6.51 6.97
CA ALA A 33 -6.26 -7.90 7.25
C ALA A 33 -7.65 -8.32 6.73
N GLU A 34 -8.57 -7.35 6.50
CA GLU A 34 -9.89 -7.62 5.94
C GLU A 34 -9.82 -8.14 4.49
N GLN A 35 -8.83 -7.73 3.70
CA GLN A 35 -8.62 -8.17 2.31
C GLN A 35 -9.85 -8.07 1.39
N GLU A 36 -10.66 -7.03 1.59
CA GLU A 36 -11.77 -6.65 0.72
C GLU A 36 -11.30 -5.71 -0.39
N ASP A 37 -12.21 -5.32 -1.30
CA ASP A 37 -11.93 -4.35 -2.38
C ASP A 37 -11.53 -2.95 -1.84
N GLN A 38 -11.75 -2.67 -0.55
CA GLN A 38 -11.43 -1.42 0.12
C GLN A 38 -11.25 -1.58 1.63
N ALA A 39 -10.56 -0.62 2.27
CA ALA A 39 -10.54 -0.47 3.72
C ALA A 39 -11.77 0.33 4.22
N ARG A 40 -12.17 0.09 5.47
CA ARG A 40 -13.22 0.82 6.18
C ARG A 40 -12.61 1.63 7.31
N LEU A 41 -12.92 2.93 7.38
CA LEU A 41 -12.40 3.85 8.41
C LEU A 41 -13.56 4.40 9.23
N GLU A 42 -13.42 4.36 10.56
CA GLU A 42 -14.44 4.84 11.49
C GLU A 42 -14.52 6.37 11.46
N LEU A 43 -15.64 6.91 10.98
CA LEU A 43 -15.83 8.36 10.87
C LEU A 43 -15.85 9.05 12.23
N ALA A 44 -16.37 8.38 13.27
CA ALA A 44 -16.45 8.95 14.61
C ALA A 44 -15.07 9.31 15.19
N GLN A 45 -14.02 8.56 14.82
CA GLN A 45 -12.66 8.86 15.25
C GLN A 45 -12.12 10.08 14.52
N LEU A 46 -12.33 10.16 13.20
CA LEU A 46 -11.87 11.28 12.38
C LEU A 46 -12.58 12.60 12.76
N THR A 47 -13.89 12.56 13.02
CA THR A 47 -14.66 13.75 13.37
C THR A 47 -14.40 14.25 14.79
N ALA A 48 -13.82 13.42 15.65
CA ALA A 48 -13.32 13.85 16.96
C ALA A 48 -12.06 14.73 16.84
N GLU A 49 -11.29 14.58 15.74
CA GLU A 49 -10.06 15.36 15.49
C GLU A 49 -10.32 16.67 14.71
N GLY A 50 -11.47 16.81 14.06
CA GLY A 50 -11.83 18.01 13.32
C GLY A 50 -13.09 17.85 12.46
N ASP A 51 -13.50 18.94 11.82
CA ASP A 51 -14.73 18.99 11.03
C ASP A 51 -14.54 18.72 9.53
N ARG A 52 -13.28 18.60 9.07
CA ARG A 52 -12.91 18.48 7.66
C ARG A 52 -11.77 17.48 7.49
N LEU A 53 -11.91 16.61 6.48
CA LEU A 53 -10.87 15.67 6.08
C LEU A 53 -10.00 16.29 4.98
N ALA A 54 -8.70 16.42 5.24
CA ALA A 54 -7.73 16.76 4.20
C ALA A 54 -7.29 15.47 3.47
N PHE A 55 -7.36 15.47 2.13
CA PHE A 55 -6.96 14.33 1.30
C PHE A 55 -6.06 14.80 0.15
N SER A 56 -4.89 14.17 -0.03
CA SER A 56 -3.91 14.55 -1.05
C SER A 56 -3.23 13.31 -1.65
N PRO A 57 -3.66 12.84 -2.84
CA PRO A 57 -2.96 11.80 -3.57
C PRO A 57 -1.73 12.39 -4.29
N VAL A 58 -0.61 11.66 -4.27
CA VAL A 58 0.61 12.02 -4.99
C VAL A 58 1.20 10.80 -5.69
N GLY A 59 1.75 11.01 -6.89
CA GLY A 59 2.48 9.99 -7.64
C GLY A 59 3.99 10.24 -7.61
N PHE A 60 4.79 9.17 -7.54
CA PHE A 60 6.25 9.24 -7.52
C PHE A 60 6.84 8.56 -8.76
N VAL A 61 7.52 9.32 -9.62
CA VAL A 61 8.08 8.85 -10.92
C VAL A 61 9.56 9.24 -11.12
N MET A 62 10.37 9.16 -10.07
CA MET A 62 11.81 9.41 -10.21
C MET A 62 12.50 8.30 -11.01
N ASP A 63 13.64 8.61 -11.63
CA ASP A 63 14.41 7.67 -12.46
C ASP A 63 15.25 6.68 -11.62
N ARG A 64 15.84 7.15 -10.52
CA ARG A 64 16.72 6.33 -9.67
C ARG A 64 16.01 5.79 -8.43
N ARG A 65 15.72 4.47 -8.43
CA ARG A 65 15.11 3.76 -7.28
C ARG A 65 15.78 4.02 -5.93
N PHE A 66 17.10 4.20 -5.92
CA PHE A 66 17.91 4.54 -4.75
C PHE A 66 18.79 5.77 -5.06
N PHE A 67 18.91 6.66 -4.09
CA PHE A 67 19.69 7.90 -4.20
C PHE A 67 20.32 8.26 -2.85
N ARG A 68 21.25 9.23 -2.86
CA ARG A 68 21.92 9.65 -1.63
C ARG A 68 20.89 10.23 -0.65
N GLY A 69 20.62 9.52 0.44
CA GLY A 69 19.67 9.91 1.48
C GLY A 69 18.30 9.22 1.44
N GLY A 70 18.01 8.38 0.44
CA GLY A 70 16.71 7.72 0.36
C GLY A 70 16.52 6.75 -0.80
N ASN A 71 15.28 6.27 -0.90
CA ASN A 71 14.78 5.41 -1.97
C ASN A 71 13.29 5.72 -2.18
N PHE A 72 12.68 5.16 -3.22
CA PHE A 72 11.27 5.44 -3.53
C PHE A 72 10.31 5.07 -2.40
N GLY A 73 10.50 3.93 -1.74
CA GLY A 73 9.64 3.51 -0.63
C GLY A 73 9.72 4.42 0.60
N LYS A 74 10.78 5.22 0.75
CA LYS A 74 10.91 6.19 1.85
C LYS A 74 10.25 7.54 1.55
N VAL A 75 10.15 7.92 0.27
CA VAL A 75 9.54 9.19 -0.13
C VAL A 75 8.06 9.05 -0.48
N ALA A 76 7.62 7.83 -0.78
CA ALA A 76 6.23 7.45 -0.87
C ALA A 76 5.56 7.47 0.50
#